data_AF-A0A2P5VUP9-F1
#
_entry.id   AF-A0A2P5VUP9-F1
#
_cell.length_a   1.000
_cell.length_b   1.000
_cell.length_c   1.000
_cell.angle_alpha   90.00
_cell.angle_beta   90.00
_cell.angle_gamma   90.00
#
_symmetry.space_group_name_H-M   'P 1'
#
loop_
_entity.id
_entity.type
_entity.pdbx_description
1 polymer ?
#
loop_
_entity_poly.entity_id
_entity_poly.type
_entity_poly.pdbx_seq_one_letter_code
_entity_poly.pdbx_strand_id
1 'polypeptide(L)'
;MSTGVQHQERVPMNLKKQLALAVRNIQWSYAIFWSISTRQPGVLEWGDGYYNGDIKTRKTVQAVELNTDQLSLQRSEQLRQLYESLSAGESSPQAKRPSAALSPVDLTDTEWYYLVCMSFVFNIGQGLPGRTLSSGQPVWLCNAHCADSKVFGRSLLAKVCPYMLLAKVQAKFIWSQK
;
A
#
# COMPACT_ATOMS: atom_id res chain seq x y z
N MET A 1 -10.68 37.63 17.64
CA MET A 1 -9.36 37.10 17.27
C MET A 1 -9.09 35.92 18.20
N SER A 2 -8.80 34.68 17.82
CA SER A 2 -8.30 34.04 16.61
C SER A 2 -8.86 32.61 16.61
N THR A 3 -9.51 32.16 15.54
CA THR A 3 -9.89 30.75 15.36
C THR A 3 -8.83 30.08 14.51
N GLY A 4 -7.94 29.32 15.15
CA GLY A 4 -6.98 28.46 14.48
C GLY A 4 -7.70 27.25 13.86
N VAL A 5 -7.77 27.21 12.53
CA VAL A 5 -8.26 26.06 11.78
C VAL A 5 -7.15 25.01 11.77
N GLN A 6 -7.26 23.98 12.61
CA GLN A 6 -6.44 22.78 12.46
C GLN A 6 -6.97 21.97 11.28
N HIS A 7 -6.27 22.02 10.16
CA HIS A 7 -6.51 21.17 9.00
C HIS A 7 -6.01 19.75 9.31
N GLN A 8 -6.79 19.02 10.10
CA GLN A 8 -6.54 17.61 10.34
C GLN A 8 -7.03 16.81 9.14
N GLU A 9 -6.10 16.53 8.21
CA GLU A 9 -6.35 15.70 7.05
C GLU A 9 -6.58 14.25 7.52
N ARG A 10 -7.80 13.96 7.96
CA ARG A 10 -8.23 12.60 8.30
C ARG A 10 -8.16 11.78 7.03
N VAL A 11 -7.44 10.66 7.09
CA VAL A 11 -7.61 9.56 6.13
C VAL A 11 -9.13 9.32 5.98
N PRO A 12 -9.68 9.41 4.76
CA PRO A 12 -11.11 9.20 4.56
C PRO A 12 -11.50 7.83 5.10
N MET A 13 -12.57 7.74 5.89
CA MET A 13 -13.08 6.49 6.50
C MET A 13 -13.40 5.37 5.50
N ASN A 14 -13.16 5.59 4.20
CA ASN A 14 -13.44 4.67 3.12
C ASN A 14 -12.26 4.49 2.13
N LEU A 15 -11.05 5.00 2.43
CA LEU A 15 -9.92 4.98 1.49
C LEU A 15 -9.59 3.56 1.03
N LYS A 16 -9.46 2.60 1.95
CA LYS A 16 -9.23 1.18 1.61
C LYS A 16 -10.27 0.61 0.66
N LYS A 17 -11.57 0.93 0.80
CA LYS A 17 -12.59 0.44 -0.14
C LYS A 17 -12.52 1.15 -1.49
N GLN A 18 -12.17 2.44 -1.52
CA GLN A 18 -11.92 3.16 -2.77
C GLN A 18 -10.72 2.58 -3.53
N LEU A 19 -9.64 2.25 -2.81
CA LEU A 19 -8.50 1.52 -3.37
C LEU A 19 -8.93 0.15 -3.88
N ALA A 20 -9.76 -0.57 -3.13
CA ALA A 20 -10.28 -1.87 -3.54
C ALA A 20 -11.05 -1.80 -4.87
N LEU A 21 -11.98 -0.84 -4.98
CA LEU A 21 -12.72 -0.61 -6.23
C LEU A 21 -11.79 -0.29 -7.39
N ALA A 22 -10.84 0.62 -7.21
CA ALA A 22 -9.91 1.02 -8.27
C ALA A 22 -9.00 -0.13 -8.73
N VAL A 23 -8.41 -0.86 -7.77
CA VAL A 23 -7.49 -1.97 -8.05
C VAL A 23 -8.19 -3.11 -8.78
N ARG A 24 -9.43 -3.45 -8.37
CA ARG A 24 -10.20 -4.51 -9.01
C ARG A 24 -10.62 -4.13 -10.43
N ASN A 25 -11.11 -2.91 -10.62
CA ASN A 25 -11.55 -2.43 -11.92
C ASN A 25 -10.41 -2.41 -12.96
N ILE A 26 -9.18 -2.15 -12.52
CA ILE A 26 -8.00 -2.12 -13.39
C ILE A 26 -7.23 -3.47 -13.34
N GLN A 27 -7.70 -4.42 -12.53
CA GLN A 27 -7.09 -5.74 -12.33
C GLN A 27 -5.61 -5.68 -11.89
N TRP A 28 -5.28 -4.74 -10.99
CA TRP A 28 -3.95 -4.69 -10.38
C TRP A 28 -3.81 -5.64 -9.20
N SER A 29 -2.56 -5.99 -8.87
CA SER A 29 -2.24 -6.82 -7.73
C SER A 29 -2.33 -6.08 -6.39
N TYR A 30 -2.12 -4.76 -6.36
CA TYR A 30 -2.29 -3.96 -5.15
C TYR A 30 -2.30 -2.46 -5.47
N ALA A 31 -2.70 -1.64 -4.49
CA ALA A 31 -2.44 -0.20 -4.47
C ALA A 31 -1.99 0.25 -3.08
N ILE A 32 -1.18 1.31 -3.07
CA ILE A 32 -0.59 1.88 -1.86
C ILE A 32 -0.84 3.38 -1.87
N PHE A 33 -1.32 3.90 -0.75
CA PHE A 33 -1.42 5.32 -0.47
C PHE A 33 -0.29 5.73 0.47
N TRP A 34 0.51 6.69 0.02
CA TRP A 34 1.57 7.32 0.81
C TRP A 34 1.07 8.66 1.33
N SER A 35 1.19 8.89 2.63
CA SER A 35 0.79 10.14 3.29
C SER A 35 2.01 10.93 3.75
N ILE A 36 1.87 12.25 3.83
CA ILE A 36 2.87 13.10 4.49
C ILE A 36 2.91 12.72 5.97
N SER A 37 4.11 12.41 6.47
CA SER A 37 4.28 12.05 7.88
C SER A 37 3.97 13.23 8.77
N THR A 38 3.16 12.99 9.80
CA THR A 38 2.87 13.98 10.85
C THR A 38 4.01 14.08 11.86
N ARG A 39 4.87 13.07 11.92
CA ARG A 39 5.99 12.97 12.87
C ARG A 39 7.28 13.56 12.30
N GLN A 40 7.46 13.47 10.98
CA GLN A 40 8.66 13.93 10.30
C GLN A 40 8.28 14.77 9.06
N PRO A 41 8.34 16.12 9.16
CA PRO A 41 8.09 16.98 8.01
C PRO A 41 9.02 16.67 6.85
N GLY A 42 8.51 16.74 5.61
CA GLY A 42 9.29 16.50 4.40
C GLY A 42 9.41 15.01 4.00
N VAL A 43 8.70 14.13 4.71
CA VAL A 43 8.77 12.69 4.53
C VAL A 43 7.39 12.11 4.23
N LEU A 44 7.35 11.14 3.32
CA LEU A 44 6.21 10.29 3.02
C LEU A 44 6.36 8.95 3.72
N GLU A 45 5.30 8.50 4.37
CA GLU A 45 5.19 7.19 5.02
C GLU A 45 3.96 6.43 4.51
N TRP A 46 3.90 5.14 4.83
CA TRP A 46 2.74 4.33 4.50
C TRP A 46 1.48 4.87 5.18
N GLY A 47 0.46 5.20 4.39
CA GLY A 47 -0.83 5.65 4.90
C GLY A 47 -1.88 4.53 4.93
N ASP A 48 -2.16 3.94 3.76
CA ASP A 48 -3.12 2.83 3.61
C ASP A 48 -2.81 2.02 2.34
N GLY A 49 -3.47 0.89 2.16
CA GLY A 49 -3.30 0.07 0.97
C GLY A 49 -4.33 -1.05 0.83
N TYR A 50 -4.37 -1.63 -0.36
CA TYR A 50 -5.21 -2.76 -0.68
C TYR A 50 -4.46 -3.78 -1.54
N TYR A 51 -4.57 -5.04 -1.18
CA TYR A 51 -3.96 -6.19 -1.85
C TYR A 51 -5.02 -7.04 -2.57
N ASN A 52 -4.74 -7.37 -3.82
CA ASN A 52 -5.56 -8.15 -4.75
C ASN A 52 -4.72 -9.16 -5.57
N GLY A 53 -3.47 -9.41 -5.16
CA GLY A 53 -2.57 -10.33 -5.83
C GLY A 53 -2.84 -11.79 -5.47
N ASP A 54 -2.00 -12.68 -5.99
CA ASP A 54 -2.11 -14.11 -5.74
C ASP A 54 -1.90 -14.45 -4.26
N ILE A 55 -2.69 -15.42 -3.80
CA ILE A 55 -2.63 -15.98 -2.44
C ILE A 55 -2.38 -17.48 -2.60
N LYS A 56 -1.44 -18.06 -1.82
CA LYS A 56 -1.04 -19.49 -1.94
C LYS A 56 -2.21 -20.48 -1.93
N THR A 57 -3.34 -20.13 -1.35
CA THR A 57 -4.50 -21.01 -1.17
C THR A 57 -5.60 -20.85 -2.22
N ARG A 58 -5.47 -19.95 -3.21
CA ARG A 58 -6.56 -19.66 -4.16
C ARG A 58 -6.35 -20.31 -5.53
N LYS A 59 -6.63 -21.61 -5.61
CA LYS A 59 -7.12 -22.25 -6.85
C LYS A 59 -8.52 -22.77 -6.61
N THR A 60 -9.53 -21.91 -6.75
CA THR A 60 -10.91 -22.38 -6.92
C THR A 60 -11.63 -21.49 -7.93
N VAL A 61 -12.15 -22.17 -8.94
CA VAL A 61 -12.93 -21.70 -10.09
C VAL A 61 -14.15 -20.89 -9.63
N GLN A 62 -14.42 -19.79 -10.36
CA GLN A 62 -15.69 -19.06 -10.49
C GLN A 62 -16.79 -19.42 -9.46
N ALA A 63 -16.77 -18.80 -8.28
CA ALA A 63 -17.96 -18.74 -7.42
C ALA A 63 -17.89 -17.53 -6.49
N VAL A 64 -18.76 -16.56 -6.76
CA VAL A 64 -19.15 -15.41 -5.92
C VAL A 64 -18.11 -14.27 -5.80
N GLU A 65 -18.18 -13.33 -6.75
CA GLU A 65 -17.47 -12.04 -6.71
C GLU A 65 -17.75 -11.25 -5.42
N LEU A 66 -18.95 -11.37 -4.82
CA LEU A 66 -19.31 -10.69 -3.58
C LEU A 66 -18.52 -11.17 -2.34
N ASN A 67 -18.13 -12.44 -2.29
CA ASN A 67 -17.32 -12.98 -1.18
C ASN A 67 -15.83 -12.65 -1.38
N THR A 68 -15.39 -12.62 -2.64
CA THR A 68 -14.02 -12.25 -3.03
C THR A 68 -13.63 -10.86 -2.51
N ASP A 69 -14.61 -9.95 -2.50
CA ASP A 69 -14.41 -8.58 -2.07
C ASP A 69 -14.10 -8.45 -0.59
N GLN A 70 -14.83 -9.19 0.25
CA GLN A 70 -14.58 -9.24 1.69
C GLN A 70 -13.29 -10.01 1.99
N LEU A 71 -13.02 -11.10 1.27
CA LEU A 71 -11.82 -11.92 1.44
C LEU A 71 -10.52 -11.15 1.12
N SER A 72 -10.49 -10.37 0.04
CA SER A 72 -9.31 -9.59 -0.33
C SER A 72 -9.07 -8.39 0.61
N LEU A 73 -10.15 -7.76 1.11
CA LEU A 73 -10.06 -6.76 2.18
C LEU A 73 -9.51 -7.39 3.47
N GLN A 74 -10.02 -8.57 3.84
CA GLN A 74 -9.52 -9.33 4.98
C GLN A 74 -8.04 -9.70 4.80
N ARG A 75 -7.63 -10.13 3.61
CA ARG A 75 -6.21 -10.44 3.33
C ARG A 75 -5.31 -9.22 3.48
N SER A 76 -5.75 -8.07 2.94
CA SER A 76 -5.05 -6.80 3.10
C SER A 76 -4.86 -6.44 4.57
N GLU A 77 -5.87 -6.71 5.39
CA GLU A 77 -5.83 -6.47 6.84
C GLU A 77 -4.91 -7.46 7.57
N GLN A 78 -4.92 -8.74 7.20
CA GLN A 78 -4.01 -9.74 7.76
C GLN A 78 -2.54 -9.39 7.48
N LEU A 79 -2.23 -8.91 6.27
CA LEU A 79 -0.87 -8.45 5.92
C LEU A 79 -0.46 -7.24 6.74
N ARG A 80 -1.38 -6.30 6.98
CA ARG A 80 -1.16 -5.12 7.83
C ARG A 80 -0.87 -5.51 9.28
N GLN A 81 -1.68 -6.39 9.85
CA GLN A 81 -1.51 -6.88 11.22
C GLN A 81 -0.20 -7.67 11.39
N LEU A 82 0.18 -8.45 10.37
CA LEU A 82 1.47 -9.15 10.37
C LEU A 82 2.64 -8.15 10.36
N TYR A 83 2.58 -7.12 9.52
CA TYR A 83 3.59 -6.06 9.51
C TYR A 83 3.71 -5.37 10.87
N GLU A 84 2.58 -4.97 11.47
CA GLU A 84 2.55 -4.34 12.79
C GLU A 84 3.21 -5.25 13.85
N SER A 85 2.87 -6.54 13.84
CA SER A 85 3.44 -7.54 14.77
C SER A 85 4.95 -7.70 14.59
N LEU A 86 5.45 -7.70 13.35
CA LEU A 86 6.88 -7.77 13.05
C LEU A 86 7.61 -6.47 13.44
N SER A 87 6.96 -5.33 13.25
CA SER A 87 7.54 -4.00 13.55
C SER A 87 7.64 -3.70 15.05
N ALA A 88 6.73 -4.25 15.86
CA ALA A 88 6.63 -3.97 17.29
C ALA A 88 7.72 -4.66 18.15
N GLY A 89 8.49 -5.61 17.57
CA GLY A 89 9.49 -6.40 18.30
C GLY A 89 8.87 -7.37 19.34
N GLU A 90 9.68 -8.27 19.90
CA GLU A 90 9.22 -9.26 20.91
C GLU A 90 8.83 -8.65 22.28
N SER A 91 8.92 -7.34 22.45
CA SER A 91 8.80 -6.65 23.75
C SER A 91 7.37 -6.35 24.21
N SER A 92 6.32 -6.80 23.52
CA SER A 92 4.93 -6.54 23.92
C SER A 92 4.18 -7.83 24.30
N PRO A 93 3.80 -8.01 25.59
CA PRO A 93 2.96 -9.13 26.03
C PRO A 93 1.51 -9.05 25.53
N GLN A 94 1.12 -7.99 24.82
CA GLN A 94 -0.26 -7.72 24.38
C GLN A 94 -0.51 -7.93 22.89
N ALA A 95 0.50 -8.21 22.07
CA ALA A 95 0.26 -8.69 20.72
C ALA A 95 -0.14 -10.17 20.80
N LYS A 96 -1.36 -10.45 21.28
CA LYS A 96 -2.00 -11.76 21.11
C LYS A 96 -2.03 -12.03 19.62
N ARG A 97 -1.01 -12.74 19.12
CA ARG A 97 -0.95 -13.24 17.76
C ARG A 97 -2.31 -13.89 17.50
N PRO A 98 -3.14 -13.35 16.60
CA PRO A 98 -4.38 -14.02 16.27
C PRO A 98 -4.05 -15.48 15.95
N SER A 99 -4.77 -16.46 16.48
CA SER A 99 -4.49 -17.88 16.20
C SER A 99 -4.58 -18.23 14.70
N ALA A 100 -5.09 -17.30 13.88
CA ALA A 100 -5.16 -17.32 12.42
C ALA A 100 -4.17 -16.33 11.73
N ALA A 101 -3.16 -15.84 12.44
CA ALA A 101 -2.18 -14.89 11.91
C ALA A 101 -1.27 -15.56 10.89
N LEU A 102 -1.13 -14.93 9.73
CA LEU A 102 -0.25 -15.40 8.66
C LEU A 102 1.19 -15.54 9.17
N SER A 103 1.85 -16.63 8.82
CA SER A 103 3.29 -16.74 9.01
C SER A 103 4.00 -16.00 7.88
N PRO A 104 5.13 -15.32 8.15
CA PRO A 104 6.01 -14.81 7.10
C PRO A 104 6.37 -15.86 6.04
N VAL A 105 6.52 -17.12 6.45
CA VAL A 105 6.90 -18.26 5.58
C VAL A 105 5.76 -18.67 4.64
N ASP A 106 4.51 -18.37 5.02
CA ASP A 106 3.31 -18.73 4.26
C ASP A 106 2.95 -17.70 3.18
N LEU A 107 3.69 -16.60 3.10
CA LEU A 107 3.43 -15.54 2.12
C LEU A 107 3.95 -15.91 0.73
N THR A 108 3.21 -15.53 -0.32
CA THR A 108 3.76 -15.47 -1.68
C THR A 108 4.78 -14.34 -1.76
N ASP A 109 5.64 -14.35 -2.78
CA ASP A 109 6.61 -13.27 -2.97
C ASP A 109 5.93 -11.90 -3.17
N THR A 110 4.76 -11.88 -3.83
CA THR A 110 3.95 -10.67 -4.04
C THR A 110 3.36 -10.15 -2.73
N GLU A 111 2.92 -11.04 -1.85
CA GLU A 111 2.45 -10.69 -0.50
C GLU A 111 3.60 -10.16 0.36
N TRP A 112 4.76 -10.82 0.31
CA TRP A 112 5.95 -10.38 1.01
C TRP A 112 6.40 -9.00 0.54
N TYR A 113 6.43 -8.77 -0.77
CA TYR A 113 6.80 -7.47 -1.34
C TYR A 113 5.83 -6.35 -0.89
N TYR A 114 4.52 -6.61 -0.93
CA TYR A 114 3.50 -5.67 -0.45
C TYR A 114 3.67 -5.37 1.05
N LEU A 115 3.93 -6.39 1.87
CA LEU A 115 4.20 -6.23 3.29
C LEU A 115 5.44 -5.36 3.54
N VAL A 116 6.55 -5.64 2.86
CA VAL A 116 7.80 -4.89 2.99
C VAL A 116 7.60 -3.42 2.59
N CYS A 117 6.70 -3.13 1.65
CA CYS A 117 6.37 -1.76 1.28
C CYS A 117 5.84 -0.93 2.45
N MET A 118 5.17 -1.53 3.44
CA MET A 118 4.70 -0.78 4.62
C MET A 118 5.84 -0.20 5.46
N SER A 119 7.06 -0.73 5.33
CA SER A 119 8.26 -0.21 6.00
C SER A 119 8.91 0.99 5.31
N PHE A 120 8.52 1.28 4.07
CA PHE A 120 9.22 2.28 3.28
C PHE A 120 8.86 3.71 3.65
N VAL A 121 9.86 4.56 3.47
CA VAL A 121 9.81 5.98 3.75
C VAL A 121 10.48 6.71 2.58
N PHE A 122 9.91 7.83 2.15
CA PHE A 122 10.45 8.63 1.04
C PHE A 122 10.55 10.09 1.41
N ASN A 123 11.74 10.69 1.26
CA ASN A 123 11.84 12.14 1.25
C ASN A 123 11.11 12.71 0.03
N ILE A 124 10.54 13.90 0.16
CA ILE A 124 9.98 14.63 -0.98
C ILE A 124 11.06 14.80 -2.06
N GLY A 125 10.71 14.53 -3.32
CA GLY A 125 11.63 14.52 -4.45
C GLY A 125 12.45 13.24 -4.64
N GLN A 126 12.37 12.27 -3.72
CA GLN A 126 13.10 10.99 -3.82
C GLN A 126 12.18 9.80 -4.10
N GLY A 127 12.71 8.81 -4.82
CA GLY A 127 11.95 7.65 -5.25
C GLY A 127 10.74 8.02 -6.11
N LEU A 128 9.86 7.06 -6.38
CA LEU A 128 8.64 7.34 -7.15
C LEU A 128 7.63 8.18 -6.34
N PRO A 129 7.25 7.82 -5.09
CA PRO A 129 6.28 8.60 -4.33
C PRO A 129 6.71 10.04 -4.08
N GLY A 130 7.96 10.26 -3.68
CA GLY A 130 8.48 11.60 -3.39
C GLY A 130 8.57 12.49 -4.63
N ARG A 131 8.99 11.94 -5.79
CA ARG A 131 9.03 12.69 -7.05
C ARG A 131 7.64 13.02 -7.60
N THR A 132 6.69 12.08 -7.50
CA THR A 132 5.30 12.32 -7.89
C THR A 132 4.71 13.45 -7.06
N LEU A 133 4.95 13.46 -5.74
CA LEU A 133 4.49 14.55 -4.88
C LEU A 133 5.16 15.89 -5.22
N SER A 134 6.50 15.92 -5.40
CA SER A 134 7.24 17.16 -5.64
C SER A 134 6.94 17.80 -7.00
N SER A 135 6.74 16.98 -8.03
CA SER A 135 6.40 17.45 -9.38
C SER A 135 4.92 17.73 -9.57
N GLY A 136 4.06 17.13 -8.74
CA GLY A 136 2.61 17.15 -8.91
C GLY A 136 2.12 16.38 -10.13
N GLN A 137 3.00 15.63 -10.82
CA GLN A 137 2.69 14.89 -12.04
C GLN A 137 2.65 13.38 -11.78
N PRO A 138 1.70 12.64 -12.39
CA PRO A 138 1.70 11.18 -12.29
C PRO A 138 2.92 10.58 -12.98
N VAL A 139 3.51 9.57 -12.37
CA VAL A 139 4.65 8.83 -12.93
C VAL A 139 4.25 7.37 -13.12
N TRP A 140 4.56 6.84 -14.30
CA TRP A 140 4.30 5.47 -14.68
C TRP A 140 5.62 4.74 -14.86
N LEU A 141 5.72 3.53 -14.29
CA LEU A 141 6.86 2.66 -14.51
C LEU A 141 6.35 1.31 -15.01
N CYS A 142 6.66 0.98 -16.26
CA CYS A 142 6.43 -0.34 -16.82
C CYS A 142 7.70 -1.17 -16.66
N ASN A 143 7.56 -2.49 -16.49
CA ASN A 143 8.70 -3.41 -16.33
C ASN A 143 9.64 -3.01 -15.18
N ALA A 144 9.09 -2.74 -14.00
CA ALA A 144 9.85 -2.25 -12.84
C ALA A 144 11.02 -3.17 -12.43
N HIS A 145 10.93 -4.47 -12.73
CA HIS A 145 12.00 -5.45 -12.54
C HIS A 145 13.26 -5.17 -13.38
N CYS A 146 13.11 -4.48 -14.50
CA CYS A 146 14.20 -4.06 -15.40
C CYS A 146 14.65 -2.61 -15.16
N ALA A 147 14.04 -1.89 -14.23
CA ALA A 147 14.38 -0.49 -13.98
C ALA A 147 15.76 -0.37 -13.31
N ASP A 148 16.52 0.64 -13.71
CA ASP A 148 17.77 1.01 -13.04
C ASP A 148 17.50 1.26 -11.55
N SER A 149 18.33 0.70 -10.67
CA SER A 149 18.18 0.86 -9.22
C SER A 149 18.32 2.32 -8.76
N LYS A 150 18.92 3.20 -9.55
CA LYS A 150 18.94 4.65 -9.32
C LYS A 150 17.56 5.28 -9.55
N VAL A 151 16.80 4.77 -10.52
CA VAL A 151 15.44 5.27 -10.86
C VAL A 151 14.40 4.66 -9.94
N PHE A 152 14.58 3.37 -9.62
CA PHE A 152 13.74 2.60 -8.73
C PHE A 152 14.62 1.65 -7.92
N GLY A 153 15.08 2.11 -6.75
CA GLY A 153 15.96 1.35 -5.84
C GLY A 153 15.45 -0.01 -5.39
N ARG A 154 14.22 -0.34 -5.77
CA ARG A 154 13.52 -1.57 -5.45
C ARG A 154 13.31 -2.47 -6.67
N SER A 155 13.96 -2.19 -7.80
CA SER A 155 13.88 -3.03 -8.99
C SER A 155 14.29 -4.48 -8.71
N LEU A 156 15.26 -4.70 -7.80
CA LEU A 156 15.63 -6.03 -7.33
C LEU A 156 14.51 -6.73 -6.55
N LEU A 157 13.80 -6.00 -5.69
CA LEU A 157 12.63 -6.54 -4.96
C LEU A 157 11.43 -6.74 -5.89
N ALA A 158 11.36 -5.99 -7.00
CA ALA A 158 10.31 -6.09 -8.01
C ALA A 158 10.54 -7.16 -9.07
N LYS A 159 11.68 -7.87 -9.04
CA LYS A 159 11.95 -9.04 -9.92
C LYS A 159 10.88 -10.14 -9.83
N VAL A 160 10.01 -10.08 -8.83
CA VAL A 160 8.97 -11.07 -8.56
C VAL A 160 7.58 -10.65 -9.05
N CYS A 161 7.41 -9.47 -9.65
CA CYS A 161 6.15 -8.99 -10.21
C CYS A 161 6.37 -8.16 -11.49
N PRO A 162 6.08 -8.71 -12.69
CA PRO A 162 6.35 -8.02 -13.95
C PRO A 162 5.48 -6.77 -14.19
N TYR A 163 4.35 -6.63 -13.48
CA TYR A 163 3.46 -5.47 -13.57
C TYR A 163 3.43 -4.72 -12.24
N MET A 164 4.26 -3.67 -12.10
CA MET A 164 4.37 -2.96 -10.83
C MET A 164 4.41 -1.44 -11.00
N LEU A 165 3.37 -0.82 -10.43
CA LEU A 165 3.32 0.44 -9.71
C LEU A 165 2.44 1.52 -10.34
N LEU A 166 1.26 1.72 -9.74
CA LEU A 166 0.61 3.02 -9.71
C LEU A 166 0.97 3.72 -8.40
N ALA A 167 1.76 4.78 -8.48
CA ALA A 167 1.87 5.76 -7.40
C ALA A 167 0.99 6.95 -7.76
N LYS A 168 -0.30 6.90 -7.40
CA LYS A 168 -1.11 8.12 -7.31
C LYS A 168 -0.92 8.68 -5.90
N VAL A 169 0.20 9.37 -5.68
CA VAL A 169 0.31 10.27 -4.52
C VAL A 169 -0.38 11.57 -4.89
N GLN A 170 -1.69 11.61 -4.69
CA GLN A 170 -2.38 12.86 -4.48
C GLN A 170 -3.41 12.66 -3.37
N ALA A 171 -3.05 13.09 -2.17
CA ALA A 171 -4.01 13.76 -1.31
C ALA A 171 -4.25 15.15 -1.92
N LYS A 172 -5.13 15.18 -2.93
CA LYS A 172 -5.87 16.38 -3.31
C LYS A 172 -7.25 15.88 -3.67
N PHE A 173 -8.12 15.82 -2.67
CA PHE A 173 -9.55 15.84 -2.91
C PHE A 173 -9.85 17.14 -3.66
N ILE A 174 -9.90 17.06 -4.99
CA ILE A 174 -10.53 18.07 -5.81
C ILE A 174 -11.62 17.33 -6.59
N TRP A 175 -12.84 17.42 -6.06
CA TRP A 175 -14.02 17.38 -6.92
C TRP A 175 -13.89 18.54 -7.92
N SER A 176 -13.88 18.25 -9.22
CA SER A 176 -14.35 19.22 -10.21
C SER A 176 -14.69 18.54 -11.53
N GLN A 177 -16.00 18.31 -11.69
CA GLN A 177 -16.81 18.58 -12.87
C GLN A 177 -16.17 18.36 -14.25
N LYS A 178 -16.71 17.35 -14.97
CA LYS A 178 -17.63 17.67 -16.06
C LYS A 178 -18.75 16.65 -16.10
#